data_AF-A0A369RWK3-F1
#
_entry.id   AF-A0A369RWK3-F1
#
_cell.length_a   1.000
_cell.length_b   1.000
_cell.length_c   1.000
_cell.angle_alpha   90.00
_cell.angle_beta   90.00
_cell.angle_gamma   90.00
#
_symmetry.space_group_name_H-M   'P 1'
#
loop_
_entity.id
_entity.type
_entity.pdbx_description
1 polymer ?
#
loop_
_entity_poly.entity_id
_entity_poly.type
_entity_poly.pdbx_seq_one_letter_code
_entity_poly.pdbx_strand_id
1 'polypeptide(L)'
;MDHIMSADTESKPDCEEKSTKEWKGLESVSNEVEKAATKINVAHQQYHQDIDGLIEYVANVQQQFTALKETDQDPISRFSIIQSLTRTIERIKETVSKISSNHKELHSSISKIGKAIDKNFVTDDHILGKEDVVDANKQGALMEIICEHLLRLGCIDVGRTLIKEAELDWDESRLEPFMELNQILRACRDHNLDPAMQWVVQHKPALDARNSPLEFMLHRIKFISLLQDNERRALEYARHFSSCSQRHQKELQKLMACFLFSKNGRLSTSPYATFLNPNIWMEVCDVIVSDACALMGLPCESSLAISLNAGCLAATSLLMLKSQLKYPHLHDVWSNADELPIEIDLGPKYRFHSAFACPVMRSRSTEANPPMRLSCGHAISKEAVNKLLTGSKMKCPYCPQETRRDEPMELHF
;
A
#
# COMPACT_ATOMS: atom_id res chain seq x y z
N MET A 1 -41.36 25.66 -49.12
CA MET A 1 -40.07 25.48 -49.82
C MET A 1 -39.00 25.31 -48.76
N ASP A 2 -39.10 24.32 -47.89
CA ASP A 2 -39.11 22.86 -48.13
C ASP A 2 -37.69 22.28 -48.14
N HIS A 3 -37.56 21.27 -47.27
CA HIS A 3 -36.61 20.16 -47.25
C HIS A 3 -35.25 20.39 -46.57
N ILE A 4 -35.07 19.93 -45.33
CA ILE A 4 -34.89 18.54 -44.83
C ILE A 4 -33.42 18.09 -45.00
N MET A 5 -32.67 17.92 -43.90
CA MET A 5 -32.33 16.60 -43.33
C MET A 5 -31.63 16.76 -41.98
N SER A 6 -32.28 16.17 -40.97
CA SER A 6 -31.73 15.74 -39.69
C SER A 6 -30.50 14.85 -39.94
N ALA A 7 -29.43 15.08 -39.19
CA ALA A 7 -28.41 14.07 -38.94
C ALA A 7 -28.46 13.79 -37.44
N ASP A 8 -29.11 12.67 -37.13
CA ASP A 8 -29.31 12.15 -35.79
C ASP A 8 -27.96 11.96 -35.08
N THR A 9 -27.84 12.57 -33.90
CA THR A 9 -26.86 12.19 -32.89
C THR A 9 -27.29 10.85 -32.29
N GLU A 10 -26.95 9.74 -32.95
CA GLU A 10 -26.91 8.43 -32.29
C GLU A 10 -25.67 8.38 -31.38
N SER A 11 -25.90 8.70 -30.10
CA SER A 11 -24.99 8.34 -29.01
C SER A 11 -24.83 6.82 -28.98
N LYS A 12 -23.60 6.32 -29.22
CA LYS A 12 -23.23 4.89 -29.13
C LYS A 12 -23.61 4.31 -27.76
N PRO A 13 -24.57 3.38 -27.65
CA PRO A 13 -24.99 2.75 -26.37
C PRO A 13 -23.99 1.72 -25.84
N ASP A 14 -23.15 1.14 -26.72
CA ASP A 14 -22.33 -0.04 -26.42
C ASP A 14 -21.21 0.19 -25.38
N CYS A 15 -20.81 1.45 -25.16
CA CYS A 15 -19.70 1.77 -24.28
C CYS A 15 -20.12 1.86 -22.80
N GLU A 16 -21.33 2.37 -22.53
CA GLU A 16 -21.90 2.44 -21.18
C GLU A 16 -22.39 1.06 -20.70
N GLU A 17 -22.93 0.24 -21.62
CA GLU A 17 -23.42 -1.11 -21.31
C GLU A 17 -22.30 -2.10 -20.92
N LYS A 18 -21.12 -2.00 -21.54
CA LYS A 18 -19.97 -2.85 -21.18
C LYS A 18 -19.36 -2.47 -19.85
N SER A 19 -19.19 -1.16 -19.59
CA SER A 19 -18.78 -0.65 -18.28
C SER A 19 -19.73 -1.16 -17.20
N THR A 20 -21.05 -1.03 -17.38
CA THR A 20 -22.03 -1.55 -16.42
C THR A 20 -22.01 -3.07 -16.25
N LYS A 21 -21.64 -3.86 -17.27
CA LYS A 21 -21.49 -5.31 -17.15
C LYS A 21 -20.26 -5.72 -16.32
N GLU A 22 -19.12 -5.06 -16.53
CA GLU A 22 -17.89 -5.31 -15.76
C GLU A 22 -18.04 -4.87 -14.30
N TRP A 23 -18.67 -3.71 -14.06
CA TRP A 23 -19.05 -3.27 -12.72
C TRP A 23 -19.99 -4.26 -12.01
N LYS A 24 -20.99 -4.80 -12.71
CA LYS A 24 -21.86 -5.88 -12.19
C LYS A 24 -21.09 -7.17 -11.90
N GLY A 25 -20.04 -7.48 -12.68
CA GLY A 25 -19.15 -8.60 -12.44
C GLY A 25 -18.34 -8.46 -11.15
N LEU A 26 -17.72 -7.28 -10.96
CA LEU A 26 -17.01 -6.91 -9.73
C LEU A 26 -17.93 -6.94 -8.51
N GLU A 27 -19.12 -6.34 -8.62
CA GLU A 27 -20.13 -6.35 -7.55
C GLU A 27 -20.60 -7.78 -7.23
N SER A 28 -20.78 -8.63 -8.23
CA SER A 28 -21.09 -10.05 -8.03
C SER A 28 -19.99 -10.79 -7.27
N VAL A 29 -18.72 -10.54 -7.56
CA VAL A 29 -17.60 -11.17 -6.84
C VAL A 29 -17.45 -10.59 -5.43
N SER A 30 -17.53 -9.27 -5.28
CA SER A 30 -17.49 -8.59 -3.98
C SER A 30 -18.56 -9.15 -3.03
N ASN A 31 -19.79 -9.33 -3.52
CA ASN A 31 -20.87 -9.91 -2.74
C ASN A 31 -20.58 -11.34 -2.25
N GLU A 32 -19.95 -12.19 -3.07
CA GLU A 32 -19.58 -13.54 -2.65
C GLU A 32 -18.39 -13.53 -1.67
N VAL A 33 -17.44 -12.59 -1.84
CA VAL A 33 -16.34 -12.37 -0.89
C VAL A 33 -16.87 -11.93 0.48
N GLU A 34 -17.78 -10.96 0.53
CA GLU A 34 -18.39 -10.48 1.78
C GLU A 34 -19.18 -11.58 2.50
N LYS A 35 -19.96 -12.36 1.76
CA LYS A 35 -20.68 -13.53 2.32
C LYS A 35 -19.71 -14.56 2.91
N ALA A 36 -18.62 -14.85 2.20
CA ALA A 36 -17.61 -15.79 2.68
C ALA A 36 -16.89 -15.24 3.92
N ALA A 37 -16.46 -13.97 3.90
CA ALA A 37 -15.81 -13.32 5.03
C ALA A 37 -16.70 -13.32 6.28
N THR A 38 -17.98 -13.00 6.13
CA THR A 38 -18.96 -13.05 7.23
C THR A 38 -19.08 -14.47 7.79
N LYS A 39 -19.23 -15.49 6.91
CA LYS A 39 -19.31 -16.90 7.34
C LYS A 39 -18.05 -17.37 8.05
N ILE A 40 -16.86 -16.98 7.55
CA ILE A 40 -15.56 -17.31 8.15
C ILE A 40 -15.43 -16.65 9.53
N ASN A 41 -15.79 -15.38 9.66
CA ASN A 41 -15.73 -14.67 10.94
C ASN A 41 -16.64 -15.30 12.00
N VAL A 42 -17.89 -15.66 11.62
CA VAL A 42 -18.81 -16.36 12.53
C VAL A 42 -18.26 -17.73 12.92
N ALA A 43 -17.73 -18.50 11.95
CA ALA A 43 -17.11 -19.79 12.24
C ALA A 43 -15.92 -19.65 13.19
N HIS A 44 -15.05 -18.66 12.96
CA HIS A 44 -13.88 -18.39 13.80
C HIS A 44 -14.28 -18.00 15.23
N GLN A 45 -15.29 -17.13 15.41
CA GLN A 45 -15.85 -16.80 16.73
C GLN A 45 -16.38 -18.04 17.44
N GLN A 46 -17.10 -18.91 16.72
CA GLN A 46 -17.60 -20.17 17.27
C GLN A 46 -16.46 -21.12 17.68
N TYR A 47 -15.37 -21.18 16.89
CA TYR A 47 -14.20 -22.00 17.23
C TYR A 47 -13.55 -21.54 18.53
N HIS A 48 -13.36 -20.23 18.70
CA HIS A 48 -12.84 -19.67 19.95
C HIS A 48 -13.74 -20.03 21.13
N GLN A 49 -15.06 -19.82 21.02
CA GLN A 49 -16.00 -20.18 22.09
C GLN A 49 -16.00 -21.69 22.41
N ASP A 50 -15.97 -22.55 21.39
CA ASP A 50 -15.95 -24.01 21.57
C ASP A 50 -14.63 -24.47 22.22
N ILE A 51 -13.50 -23.88 21.85
CA ILE A 51 -12.17 -24.17 22.42
C ILE A 51 -12.07 -23.63 23.85
N ASP A 52 -12.45 -22.39 24.11
CA ASP A 52 -12.40 -21.78 25.44
C ASP A 52 -13.29 -22.53 26.43
N GLY A 53 -14.50 -22.91 26.00
CA GLY A 53 -15.40 -23.74 26.81
C GLY A 53 -14.83 -25.14 27.08
N LEU A 54 -14.05 -25.70 26.15
CA LEU A 54 -13.36 -26.97 26.35
C LEU A 54 -12.19 -26.83 27.33
N ILE A 55 -11.42 -25.74 27.24
CA ILE A 55 -10.34 -25.41 28.18
C ILE A 55 -10.91 -25.26 29.60
N GLU A 56 -11.99 -24.49 29.77
CA GLU A 56 -12.64 -24.29 31.07
C GLU A 56 -13.15 -25.61 31.65
N TYR A 57 -13.78 -26.45 30.82
CA TYR A 57 -14.25 -27.77 31.23
C TYR A 57 -13.11 -28.67 31.70
N VAL A 58 -12.01 -28.75 30.93
CA VAL A 58 -10.83 -29.55 31.29
C VAL A 58 -10.18 -29.02 32.56
N ALA A 59 -10.09 -27.70 32.74
CA ALA A 59 -9.55 -27.08 33.95
C ALA A 59 -10.39 -27.43 35.20
N ASN A 60 -11.72 -27.42 35.10
CA ASN A 60 -12.61 -27.82 36.18
C ASN A 60 -12.42 -29.31 36.54
N VAL A 61 -12.35 -30.18 35.53
CA VAL A 61 -12.07 -31.60 35.73
C VAL A 61 -10.70 -31.82 36.40
N GLN A 62 -9.67 -31.05 36.03
CA GLN A 62 -8.36 -31.09 36.69
C GLN A 62 -8.41 -30.64 38.16
N GLN A 63 -9.18 -29.60 38.49
CA GLN A 63 -9.37 -29.15 39.88
C GLN A 63 -10.06 -30.24 40.71
N GLN A 64 -11.10 -30.89 40.17
CA GLN A 64 -11.77 -32.00 40.83
C GLN A 64 -10.82 -33.17 41.09
N PHE A 65 -9.94 -33.50 40.14
CA PHE A 65 -8.92 -34.54 40.33
C PHE A 65 -7.88 -34.17 41.40
N THR A 66 -7.52 -32.90 41.51
CA THR A 66 -6.56 -32.42 42.50
C THR A 66 -7.14 -32.54 43.92
N ALA A 67 -8.40 -32.14 44.10
CA ALA A 67 -9.11 -32.28 45.38
C ALA A 67 -9.29 -33.75 45.82
N LEU A 68 -9.51 -34.67 44.86
CA LEU A 68 -9.67 -36.11 45.13
C LEU A 68 -8.36 -36.83 45.48
N LYS A 69 -7.18 -36.25 45.19
CA LYS A 69 -5.88 -36.83 45.57
C LYS A 69 -5.57 -36.67 47.06
N GLU A 70 -6.24 -35.76 47.76
CA GLU A 70 -5.99 -35.46 49.18
C GLU A 70 -6.80 -36.36 50.14
N THR A 71 -7.70 -37.20 49.61
CA THR A 71 -8.56 -38.13 50.38
C THR A 71 -8.17 -39.59 50.12
N ASP A 72 -8.14 -40.44 51.15
CA ASP A 72 -7.75 -41.85 51.05
C ASP A 72 -8.63 -42.60 50.01
N GLN A 73 -8.00 -43.30 49.05
CA GLN A 73 -8.65 -43.70 47.79
C GLN A 73 -9.44 -45.01 47.89
N ASP A 74 -10.74 -44.89 48.12
CA ASP A 74 -11.67 -46.02 47.98
C ASP A 74 -11.83 -46.49 46.52
N PRO A 75 -12.13 -47.79 46.27
CA PRO A 75 -12.37 -48.35 44.93
C PRO A 75 -13.47 -47.63 44.13
N ILE A 76 -14.48 -47.09 44.82
CA ILE A 76 -15.60 -46.35 44.24
C ILE A 76 -15.13 -45.01 43.64
N SER A 77 -14.20 -44.34 44.32
CA SER A 77 -13.61 -43.08 43.86
C SER A 77 -12.80 -43.27 42.58
N ARG A 78 -12.04 -44.38 42.45
CA ARG A 78 -11.29 -44.71 41.23
C ARG A 78 -12.18 -44.95 40.01
N PHE A 79 -13.32 -45.61 40.19
CA PHE A 79 -14.28 -45.83 39.11
C PHE A 79 -14.87 -44.50 38.61
N SER A 80 -15.24 -43.58 39.52
CA SER A 80 -15.75 -42.26 39.16
C SER A 80 -14.74 -41.40 38.38
N ILE A 81 -13.45 -41.52 38.74
CA ILE A 81 -12.33 -40.85 38.06
C ILE A 81 -12.20 -41.31 36.61
N ILE A 82 -12.21 -42.64 36.39
CA ILE A 82 -12.13 -43.23 35.05
C ILE A 82 -13.34 -42.80 34.21
N GLN A 83 -14.54 -42.78 34.79
CA GLN A 83 -15.75 -42.34 34.09
C GLN A 83 -15.68 -40.87 33.68
N SER A 84 -15.16 -40.00 34.55
CA SER A 84 -14.96 -38.57 34.26
C SER A 84 -13.93 -38.33 33.15
N LEU A 85 -12.82 -39.07 33.15
CA LEU A 85 -11.81 -39.01 32.08
C LEU A 85 -12.37 -39.47 30.74
N THR A 86 -13.09 -40.59 30.72
CA THR A 86 -13.72 -41.11 29.50
C THR A 86 -14.70 -40.09 28.91
N ARG A 87 -15.54 -39.47 29.74
CA ARG A 87 -16.48 -38.43 29.31
C ARG A 87 -15.78 -37.17 28.80
N THR A 88 -14.64 -36.82 29.39
CA THR A 88 -13.82 -35.70 28.93
C THR A 88 -13.23 -35.98 27.54
N ILE A 89 -12.72 -37.19 27.32
CA ILE A 89 -12.20 -37.62 26.01
C ILE A 89 -13.31 -37.61 24.94
N GLU A 90 -14.50 -38.10 25.27
CA GLU A 90 -15.66 -38.06 24.38
C GLU A 90 -16.02 -36.62 23.99
N ARG A 91 -16.08 -35.71 24.97
CA ARG A 91 -16.38 -34.29 24.73
C ARG A 91 -15.31 -33.59 23.89
N ILE A 92 -14.03 -33.90 24.11
CA ILE A 92 -12.94 -33.40 23.26
C ILE A 92 -13.12 -33.89 21.82
N LYS A 93 -13.42 -35.18 21.63
CA LYS A 93 -13.64 -35.76 20.29
C LYS A 93 -14.83 -35.11 19.58
N GLU A 94 -15.94 -34.89 20.28
CA GLU A 94 -17.13 -34.22 19.74
C GLU A 94 -16.82 -32.79 19.32
N THR A 95 -16.17 -32.00 20.18
CA THR A 95 -15.80 -30.61 19.87
C THR A 95 -14.84 -30.54 18.68
N VAL A 96 -13.81 -31.38 18.63
CA VAL A 96 -12.86 -31.42 17.49
C VAL A 96 -13.57 -31.84 16.20
N SER A 97 -14.47 -32.83 16.26
CA SER A 97 -15.27 -33.26 15.11
C SER A 97 -16.17 -32.14 14.60
N LYS A 98 -16.83 -31.41 15.50
CA LYS A 98 -17.69 -30.25 15.18
C LYS A 98 -16.89 -29.12 14.53
N ILE A 99 -15.71 -28.78 15.06
CA ILE A 99 -14.82 -27.77 14.48
C ILE A 99 -14.39 -28.20 13.07
N SER A 100 -14.00 -29.47 12.90
CA SER A 100 -13.59 -30.01 11.59
C SER A 100 -14.71 -30.00 10.56
N SER A 101 -15.94 -30.38 10.92
CA SER A 101 -17.09 -30.34 10.00
C SER A 101 -17.41 -28.90 9.58
N ASN A 102 -17.43 -27.98 10.54
CA ASN A 102 -17.68 -26.56 10.28
C ASN A 102 -16.61 -25.96 9.36
N HIS A 103 -15.34 -26.36 9.53
CA HIS A 103 -14.24 -25.89 8.68
C HIS A 103 -14.40 -26.39 7.24
N LYS A 104 -14.78 -27.66 7.05
CA LYS A 104 -15.03 -28.22 5.72
C LYS A 104 -16.11 -27.46 4.94
N GLU A 105 -17.14 -26.98 5.63
CA GLU A 105 -18.20 -26.19 4.98
C GLU A 105 -17.71 -24.86 4.41
N LEU A 106 -16.60 -24.30 4.91
CA LEU A 106 -16.04 -23.04 4.42
C LEU A 106 -15.45 -23.18 3.01
N HIS A 107 -14.95 -24.35 2.62
CA HIS A 107 -14.44 -24.59 1.26
C HIS A 107 -15.50 -24.33 0.18
N SER A 108 -16.76 -24.64 0.48
CA SER A 108 -17.87 -24.39 -0.45
C SER A 108 -18.06 -22.89 -0.72
N SER A 109 -17.90 -22.05 0.30
CA SER A 109 -17.97 -20.59 0.17
C SER A 109 -16.80 -20.04 -0.64
N ILE A 110 -15.59 -20.54 -0.40
CA ILE A 110 -14.40 -20.14 -1.18
C ILE A 110 -14.54 -20.58 -2.64
N SER A 111 -15.05 -21.79 -2.90
CA SER A 111 -15.28 -22.27 -4.26
C SER A 111 -16.30 -21.44 -5.03
N LYS A 112 -17.33 -20.88 -4.36
CA LYS A 112 -18.30 -19.97 -5.00
C LYS A 112 -17.64 -18.67 -5.46
N ILE A 113 -16.68 -18.14 -4.71
CA ILE A 113 -15.89 -16.98 -5.14
C ILE A 113 -15.16 -17.31 -6.44
N GLY A 114 -14.44 -18.44 -6.48
CA GLY A 114 -13.74 -18.88 -7.70
C GLY A 114 -14.67 -18.99 -8.92
N LYS A 115 -15.82 -19.64 -8.75
CA LYS A 115 -16.84 -19.74 -9.82
C LYS A 115 -17.42 -18.38 -10.24
N ALA A 116 -17.56 -17.45 -9.30
CA ALA A 116 -18.02 -16.10 -9.61
C ALA A 116 -16.94 -15.32 -10.38
N ILE A 117 -15.66 -15.53 -10.08
CA ILE A 117 -14.55 -14.96 -10.85
C ILE A 117 -14.57 -15.53 -12.27
N ASP A 118 -14.54 -16.86 -12.42
CA ASP A 118 -14.51 -17.54 -13.74
C ASP A 118 -15.70 -17.16 -14.62
N LYS A 119 -16.87 -16.95 -14.02
CA LYS A 119 -18.09 -16.56 -14.74
C LYS A 119 -18.05 -15.12 -15.26
N ASN A 120 -17.40 -14.21 -14.53
CA ASN A 120 -17.47 -12.78 -14.79
C ASN A 120 -16.21 -12.21 -15.47
N PHE A 121 -15.05 -12.86 -15.32
CA PHE A 121 -13.78 -12.42 -15.89
C PHE A 121 -13.26 -13.48 -16.88
N VAL A 122 -13.01 -13.05 -18.11
CA VAL A 122 -12.52 -13.94 -19.18
C VAL A 122 -11.01 -14.13 -19.04
N THR A 123 -10.56 -15.39 -18.96
CA THR A 123 -9.16 -15.85 -18.91
C THR A 123 -8.48 -15.81 -20.27
N ASP A 124 -8.52 -14.66 -20.94
CA ASP A 124 -7.80 -14.48 -22.18
C ASP A 124 -6.47 -13.75 -21.81
N ASP A 125 -5.50 -14.54 -21.33
CA ASP A 125 -4.25 -14.08 -20.70
C ASP A 125 -3.25 -13.44 -21.68
N HIS A 126 -3.39 -13.68 -22.99
CA HIS A 126 -2.43 -13.21 -24.00
C HIS A 126 -2.69 -11.77 -24.49
N ILE A 127 -3.57 -11.03 -23.81
CA ILE A 127 -4.36 -10.02 -24.51
C ILE A 127 -3.73 -8.62 -24.61
N LEU A 128 -2.85 -8.23 -23.68
CA LEU A 128 -2.24 -6.89 -23.64
C LEU A 128 -0.70 -6.88 -23.58
N GLY A 129 -0.06 -8.01 -23.27
CA GLY A 129 1.39 -8.09 -23.16
C GLY A 129 2.05 -8.36 -24.51
N LYS A 130 3.18 -7.69 -24.81
CA LYS A 130 4.15 -8.26 -25.75
C LYS A 130 4.65 -9.57 -25.13
N GLU A 131 4.77 -10.65 -25.91
CA GLU A 131 5.32 -11.94 -25.43
C GLU A 131 6.71 -11.77 -24.77
N ASP A 132 7.44 -10.71 -25.14
CA ASP A 132 8.77 -10.36 -24.63
C ASP A 132 8.79 -9.60 -23.28
N VAL A 133 7.64 -9.26 -22.67
CA VAL A 133 7.62 -8.55 -21.37
C VAL A 133 8.12 -9.46 -20.24
N VAL A 134 7.91 -10.76 -20.37
CA VAL A 134 8.40 -11.79 -19.42
C VAL A 134 9.66 -12.43 -19.99
N ASP A 135 10.64 -11.62 -20.39
CA ASP A 135 12.00 -12.11 -20.67
C ASP A 135 12.56 -12.74 -19.39
N ALA A 136 13.23 -13.90 -19.52
CA ALA A 136 13.89 -14.59 -18.41
C ALA A 136 14.85 -13.66 -17.65
N ASN A 137 15.46 -12.70 -18.36
CA ASN A 137 16.36 -11.70 -17.78
C ASN A 137 15.65 -10.67 -16.87
N LYS A 138 14.33 -10.51 -16.99
CA LYS A 138 13.53 -9.55 -16.21
C LYS A 138 12.75 -10.19 -15.06
N GLN A 139 12.67 -11.52 -15.03
CA GLN A 139 11.95 -12.25 -13.97
C GLN A 139 12.56 -12.03 -12.59
N GLY A 140 13.89 -12.04 -12.46
CA GLY A 140 14.57 -11.77 -11.18
C GLY A 140 14.19 -10.42 -10.60
N ALA A 141 14.27 -9.35 -11.41
CA ALA A 141 13.89 -8.00 -11.00
C ALA A 141 12.39 -7.90 -10.61
N LEU A 142 11.50 -8.59 -11.33
CA LEU A 142 10.09 -8.64 -10.96
C LEU A 142 9.90 -9.33 -9.60
N MET A 143 10.58 -10.45 -9.36
CA MET A 143 10.52 -11.17 -8.09
C MET A 143 11.07 -10.32 -6.94
N GLU A 144 12.15 -9.58 -7.15
CA GLU A 144 12.67 -8.62 -6.15
C GLU A 144 11.63 -7.55 -5.79
N ILE A 145 10.95 -6.98 -6.80
CA ILE A 145 9.90 -5.97 -6.58
C ILE A 145 8.71 -6.57 -5.80
N ILE A 146 8.33 -7.81 -6.10
CA ILE A 146 7.28 -8.53 -5.36
C ILE A 146 7.71 -8.79 -3.92
N CYS A 147 8.95 -9.25 -3.70
CA CYS A 147 9.51 -9.47 -2.38
C CYS A 147 9.52 -8.18 -1.57
N GLU A 148 10.06 -7.09 -2.11
CA GLU A 148 10.06 -5.78 -1.47
C GLU A 148 8.64 -5.34 -1.08
N HIS A 149 7.65 -5.54 -1.97
CA HIS A 149 6.27 -5.22 -1.67
C HIS A 149 5.71 -6.04 -0.50
N LEU A 150 5.97 -7.35 -0.47
CA LEU A 150 5.55 -8.23 0.63
C LEU A 150 6.20 -7.81 1.96
N LEU A 151 7.47 -7.44 1.94
CA LEU A 151 8.20 -6.95 3.11
C LEU A 151 7.62 -5.63 3.62
N ARG A 152 7.28 -4.70 2.73
CA ARG A 152 6.59 -3.44 3.09
C ARG A 152 5.23 -3.67 3.74
N LEU A 153 4.51 -4.72 3.35
CA LEU A 153 3.23 -5.10 3.96
C LEU A 153 3.39 -5.85 5.30
N GLY A 154 4.62 -6.22 5.68
CA GLY A 154 4.90 -6.99 6.89
C GLY A 154 4.69 -8.49 6.75
N CYS A 155 4.53 -8.98 5.52
CA CYS A 155 4.48 -10.40 5.17
C CYS A 155 5.89 -10.99 5.09
N ILE A 156 6.68 -10.84 6.16
CA ILE A 156 8.12 -11.14 6.17
C ILE A 156 8.38 -12.61 5.85
N ASP A 157 7.62 -13.53 6.44
CA ASP A 157 7.82 -14.98 6.22
C ASP A 157 7.53 -15.40 4.78
N VAL A 158 6.51 -14.80 4.16
CA VAL A 158 6.15 -15.03 2.75
C VAL A 158 7.25 -14.48 1.85
N GLY A 159 7.69 -13.24 2.09
CA GLY A 159 8.79 -12.63 1.34
C GLY A 159 10.09 -13.44 1.44
N ARG A 160 10.46 -13.87 2.65
CA ARG A 160 11.68 -14.68 2.88
C ARG A 160 11.59 -16.06 2.22
N THR A 161 10.40 -16.66 2.16
CA THR A 161 10.17 -17.91 1.43
C THR A 161 10.34 -17.70 -0.07
N LEU A 162 9.73 -16.64 -0.62
CA LEU A 162 9.83 -16.31 -2.04
C LEU A 162 11.27 -15.98 -2.47
N ILE A 163 12.02 -15.23 -1.64
CA ILE A 163 13.45 -14.94 -1.87
C ILE A 163 14.25 -16.24 -2.05
N LYS A 164 14.01 -17.24 -1.18
CA LYS A 164 14.70 -18.53 -1.23
C LYS A 164 14.28 -19.37 -2.44
N GLU A 165 12.99 -19.43 -2.73
CA GLU A 165 12.45 -20.21 -3.85
C GLU A 165 12.84 -19.63 -5.22
N ALA A 166 12.93 -18.30 -5.31
CA ALA A 166 13.35 -17.60 -6.52
C ALA A 166 14.88 -17.44 -6.64
N GLU A 167 15.66 -18.00 -5.70
CA GLU A 167 17.13 -17.94 -5.66
C GLU A 167 17.68 -16.52 -5.83
N LEU A 168 17.01 -15.53 -5.22
CA LEU A 168 17.41 -14.13 -5.33
C LEU A 168 18.66 -13.84 -4.48
N ASP A 169 19.57 -13.03 -5.01
CA ASP A 169 20.72 -12.51 -4.27
C ASP A 169 20.25 -11.42 -3.29
N TRP A 170 19.82 -11.85 -2.11
CA TRP A 170 19.26 -10.97 -1.09
C TRP A 170 20.03 -11.07 0.22
N ASP A 171 20.63 -9.95 0.63
CA ASP A 171 21.26 -9.83 1.94
C ASP A 171 20.20 -9.76 3.05
N GLU A 172 20.31 -10.64 4.04
CA GLU A 172 19.42 -10.69 5.21
C GLU A 172 19.42 -9.35 5.98
N SER A 173 20.51 -8.58 5.92
CA SER A 173 20.57 -7.24 6.52
C SER A 173 19.50 -6.28 5.97
N ARG A 174 19.04 -6.49 4.74
CA ARG A 174 17.97 -5.70 4.12
C ARG A 174 16.59 -5.98 4.73
N LEU A 175 16.42 -7.06 5.49
CA LEU A 175 15.14 -7.42 6.12
C LEU A 175 14.92 -6.69 7.44
N GLU A 176 15.98 -6.43 8.21
CA GLU A 176 15.89 -5.80 9.52
C GLU A 176 15.12 -4.47 9.50
N PRO A 177 15.37 -3.54 8.55
CA PRO A 177 14.63 -2.28 8.47
C PRO A 177 13.12 -2.48 8.21
N PHE A 178 12.74 -3.47 7.40
CA PHE A 178 11.33 -3.78 7.18
C PHE A 178 10.69 -4.39 8.42
N MET A 179 11.40 -5.27 9.14
CA MET A 179 10.89 -5.85 10.38
C MET A 179 10.68 -4.77 11.45
N GLU A 180 11.66 -3.88 11.63
CA GLU A 180 11.58 -2.75 12.55
C GLU A 180 10.43 -1.80 12.17
N LEU A 181 10.33 -1.41 10.90
CA LEU A 181 9.23 -0.58 10.40
C LEU A 181 7.87 -1.21 10.70
N ASN A 182 7.69 -2.49 10.36
CA ASN A 182 6.42 -3.18 10.59
C ASN A 182 6.10 -3.35 12.08
N GLN A 183 7.10 -3.54 12.93
CA GLN A 183 6.93 -3.55 14.39
C GLN A 183 6.45 -2.19 14.90
N ILE A 184 7.06 -1.10 14.43
CA ILE A 184 6.67 0.27 14.80
C ILE A 184 5.24 0.56 14.35
N LEU A 185 4.87 0.21 13.11
CA LEU A 185 3.53 0.44 12.59
C LEU A 185 2.45 -0.35 13.35
N ARG A 186 2.73 -1.61 13.72
CA ARG A 186 1.82 -2.41 14.56
C ARG A 186 1.65 -1.77 15.93
N ALA A 187 2.75 -1.37 16.59
CA ALA A 187 2.70 -0.70 17.88
C ALA A 187 1.90 0.62 17.82
N CYS A 188 2.07 1.41 16.76
CA CYS A 188 1.31 2.65 16.57
C CYS A 188 -0.19 2.39 16.43
N ARG A 189 -0.61 1.31 15.75
CA ARG A 189 -2.03 0.91 15.68
C ARG A 189 -2.60 0.53 17.05
N ASP A 190 -1.77 -0.08 17.89
CA ASP A 190 -2.10 -0.40 19.29
C ASP A 190 -1.91 0.79 20.25
N HIS A 191 -1.77 2.01 19.71
CA HIS A 191 -1.56 3.26 20.46
C HIS A 191 -0.30 3.27 21.34
N ASN A 192 0.69 2.44 21.01
CA ASN A 192 1.99 2.38 21.64
C ASN A 192 3.03 3.16 20.83
N LEU A 193 3.48 4.29 21.38
CA LEU A 193 4.46 5.19 20.75
C LEU A 193 5.92 4.79 21.03
N ASP A 194 6.18 3.90 21.98
CA ASP A 194 7.52 3.69 22.50
C ASP A 194 8.50 3.17 21.43
N PRO A 195 8.13 2.20 20.56
CA PRO A 195 9.01 1.78 19.46
C PRO A 195 9.31 2.91 18.47
N ALA A 196 8.31 3.73 18.12
CA ALA A 196 8.50 4.87 17.21
C ALA A 196 9.44 5.92 17.82
N MET A 197 9.28 6.23 19.12
CA MET A 197 10.16 7.19 19.81
C MET A 197 11.59 6.68 19.92
N GLN A 198 11.78 5.38 20.18
CA GLN A 198 13.12 4.77 20.20
C GLN A 198 13.79 4.86 18.82
N TRP A 199 13.03 4.55 17.76
CA TRP A 199 13.51 4.64 16.39
C TRP A 199 13.95 6.04 15.99
N VAL A 200 13.17 7.07 16.38
CA VAL A 200 13.53 8.48 16.14
C VAL A 200 14.83 8.85 16.84
N VAL A 201 15.06 8.40 18.08
CA VAL A 201 16.32 8.68 18.80
C VAL A 201 17.51 8.04 18.09
N GLN A 202 17.36 6.80 17.62
CA GLN A 202 18.43 6.07 16.91
C GLN A 202 18.78 6.71 15.56
N HIS A 203 17.78 7.22 14.84
CA HIS A 203 17.94 7.77 13.49
C HIS A 203 17.97 9.31 13.45
N LYS A 204 18.09 9.97 14.62
CA LYS A 204 17.95 11.42 14.76
C LYS A 204 18.78 12.25 13.78
N PRO A 205 20.08 12.01 13.56
CA PRO A 205 20.87 12.82 12.63
C PRO A 205 20.35 12.77 11.20
N ALA A 206 19.87 11.60 10.75
CA ALA A 206 19.35 11.41 9.41
C ALA A 206 17.96 12.04 9.24
N LEU A 207 17.11 11.95 10.28
CA LEU A 207 15.80 12.60 10.30
C LEU A 207 15.91 14.13 10.34
N ASP A 208 16.87 14.67 11.10
CA ASP A 208 17.15 16.11 11.17
C ASP A 208 17.64 16.65 9.83
N ALA A 209 18.56 15.93 9.16
CA ALA A 209 19.04 16.28 7.81
C ALA A 209 17.91 16.31 6.78
N ARG A 210 16.89 15.46 6.96
CA ARG A 210 15.68 15.40 6.12
C ARG A 210 14.58 16.36 6.56
N ASN A 211 14.80 17.15 7.61
CA ASN A 211 13.81 18.10 8.09
C ASN A 211 12.47 17.43 8.51
N SER A 212 12.53 16.17 8.99
CA SER A 212 11.35 15.39 9.37
C SER A 212 10.61 16.02 10.56
N PRO A 213 9.25 16.09 10.53
CA PRO A 213 8.44 16.53 11.65
C PRO A 213 8.17 15.43 12.68
N LEU A 214 8.64 14.20 12.45
CA LEU A 214 8.21 13.00 13.18
C LEU A 214 8.44 13.08 14.69
N GLU A 215 9.63 13.52 15.12
CA GLU A 215 9.97 13.68 16.54
C GLU A 215 8.95 14.56 17.27
N PHE A 216 8.61 15.70 16.65
CA PHE A 216 7.64 16.63 17.21
C PHE A 216 6.23 16.02 17.25
N MET A 217 5.81 15.30 16.20
CA MET A 217 4.49 14.65 16.15
C MET A 217 4.33 13.59 17.25
N LEU A 218 5.36 12.77 17.49
CA LEU A 218 5.33 11.75 18.54
C LEU A 218 5.28 12.37 19.94
N HIS A 219 6.13 13.37 20.21
CA HIS A 219 6.08 14.09 21.49
C HIS A 219 4.73 14.79 21.69
N ARG A 220 4.12 15.33 20.62
CA ARG A 220 2.78 15.93 20.67
C ARG A 220 1.71 14.93 21.11
N ILE A 221 1.65 13.73 20.51
CA ILE A 221 0.66 12.71 20.92
C ILE A 221 0.90 12.29 22.37
N LYS A 222 2.16 12.01 22.75
CA LYS A 222 2.49 11.61 24.13
C LYS A 222 2.11 12.70 25.14
N PHE A 223 2.39 13.96 24.82
CA PHE A 223 2.03 15.10 25.65
C PHE A 223 0.51 15.20 25.85
N ILE A 224 -0.28 15.11 24.77
CA ILE A 224 -1.74 15.19 24.84
C ILE A 224 -2.32 14.02 25.63
N SER A 225 -1.81 12.80 25.43
CA SER A 225 -2.18 11.62 26.22
C SER A 225 -1.91 11.81 27.71
N LEU A 226 -0.71 12.31 28.06
CA LEU A 226 -0.37 12.61 29.46
C LEU A 226 -1.22 13.75 30.03
N LEU A 227 -1.61 14.73 29.21
CA LEU A 227 -2.43 15.86 29.65
C LEU A 227 -3.86 15.41 30.01
N GLN A 228 -4.40 14.42 29.30
CA GLN A 228 -5.71 13.84 29.59
C GLN A 228 -5.70 12.98 30.87
N ASP A 229 -4.57 12.34 31.19
CA ASP A 229 -4.38 11.53 32.39
C ASP A 229 -4.04 12.39 33.61
N ASN A 230 -2.94 13.15 33.54
CA ASN A 230 -2.40 13.93 34.66
C ASN A 230 -1.61 15.15 34.19
N GLU A 231 -2.14 16.34 34.47
CA GLU A 231 -1.54 17.64 34.14
C GLU A 231 -0.09 17.78 34.61
N ARG A 232 0.28 17.26 35.77
CA ARG A 232 1.65 17.37 36.30
C ARG A 232 2.64 16.58 35.45
N ARG A 233 2.27 15.37 35.04
CA ARG A 233 3.11 14.52 34.18
C ARG A 233 3.30 15.17 32.81
N ALA A 234 2.25 15.78 32.26
CA ALA A 234 2.35 16.52 31.01
C ALA A 234 3.29 17.73 31.11
N LEU A 235 3.24 18.46 32.24
CA LEU A 235 4.11 19.61 32.48
C LEU A 235 5.59 19.19 32.59
N GLU A 236 5.88 18.10 33.29
CA GLU A 236 7.23 17.52 33.36
C GLU A 236 7.72 17.09 31.98
N TYR A 237 6.84 16.45 31.20
CA TYR A 237 7.14 15.98 29.86
C TYR A 237 7.37 17.12 28.85
N ALA A 238 6.78 18.30 29.05
CA ALA A 238 6.93 19.44 28.14
C ALA A 238 8.39 19.86 27.90
N ARG A 239 9.32 19.49 28.80
CA ARG A 239 10.77 19.74 28.64
C ARG A 239 11.38 19.05 27.41
N HIS A 240 10.76 17.96 26.92
CA HIS A 240 11.22 17.24 25.73
C HIS A 240 11.07 18.06 24.44
N PHE A 241 10.22 19.10 24.41
CA PHE A 241 10.10 19.99 23.25
C PHE A 241 11.24 21.00 23.10
N SER A 242 12.19 21.04 24.05
CA SER A 242 13.28 22.03 24.05
C SER A 242 14.13 21.97 22.76
N SER A 243 14.44 20.77 22.28
CA SER A 243 15.21 20.52 21.04
C SER A 243 14.54 21.03 19.78
N CYS A 244 13.21 21.01 19.73
CA CYS A 244 12.40 21.36 18.55
C CYS A 244 11.58 22.65 18.72
N SER A 245 11.83 23.40 19.80
CA SER A 245 11.08 24.59 20.21
C SER A 245 11.09 25.74 19.19
N GLN A 246 12.24 26.01 18.55
CA GLN A 246 12.35 27.08 17.55
C GLN A 246 11.58 26.76 16.27
N ARG A 247 11.65 25.50 15.81
CA ARG A 247 11.02 25.04 14.56
C ARG A 247 9.49 25.00 14.66
N HIS A 248 8.95 24.65 15.83
CA HIS A 248 7.52 24.43 16.04
C HIS A 248 6.88 25.40 17.05
N GLN A 249 7.44 26.61 17.22
CA GLN A 249 7.04 27.55 18.27
C GLN A 249 5.53 27.81 18.33
N LYS A 250 4.86 28.03 17.18
CA LYS A 250 3.42 28.30 17.11
C LYS A 250 2.58 27.10 17.56
N GLU A 251 2.95 25.89 17.16
CA GLU A 251 2.27 24.67 17.61
C GLU A 251 2.50 24.46 19.11
N LEU A 252 3.74 24.65 19.60
CA LEU A 252 4.07 24.50 21.00
C LEU A 252 3.27 25.46 21.89
N GLN A 253 3.07 26.71 21.47
CA GLN A 253 2.20 27.67 22.18
C GLN A 253 0.76 27.16 22.28
N LYS A 254 0.21 26.57 21.21
CA LYS A 254 -1.12 25.96 21.24
C LYS A 254 -1.18 24.76 22.19
N LEU A 255 -0.14 23.92 22.19
CA LEU A 255 -0.05 22.78 23.13
C LEU A 255 0.01 23.25 24.58
N MET A 256 0.75 24.32 24.88
CA MET A 256 0.76 24.90 26.22
C MET A 256 -0.59 25.52 26.59
N ALA A 257 -1.32 26.09 25.63
CA ALA A 257 -2.67 26.59 25.87
C ALA A 257 -3.70 25.48 26.18
N CYS A 258 -3.44 24.23 25.79
CA CYS A 258 -4.29 23.09 26.14
C CYS A 258 -4.41 22.87 27.66
N PHE A 259 -3.43 23.29 28.48
CA PHE A 259 -3.52 23.24 29.95
C PHE A 259 -4.71 24.04 30.51
N LEU A 260 -5.20 25.05 29.79
CA LEU A 260 -6.38 25.81 30.21
C LEU A 260 -7.67 24.99 30.12
N PHE A 261 -7.65 23.89 29.34
CA PHE A 261 -8.81 23.06 29.01
C PHE A 261 -8.65 21.60 29.48
N SER A 262 -7.57 21.25 30.18
CA SER A 262 -7.28 19.88 30.62
C SER A 262 -8.23 19.37 31.71
N LYS A 263 -8.79 20.26 32.53
CA LYS A 263 -9.72 19.88 33.59
C LYS A 263 -11.09 19.49 33.04
N ASN A 264 -11.67 18.47 33.66
CA ASN A 264 -13.04 18.00 33.44
C ASN A 264 -13.34 17.65 31.96
N GLY A 265 -12.34 17.17 31.22
CA GLY A 265 -12.51 16.70 29.85
C GLY A 265 -12.86 17.80 28.83
N ARG A 266 -12.64 19.08 29.16
CA ARG A 266 -13.00 20.22 28.28
C ARG A 266 -12.13 20.35 27.02
N LEU A 267 -11.05 19.57 26.91
CA LEU A 267 -10.16 19.62 25.76
C LEU A 267 -10.87 19.22 24.46
N SER A 268 -11.79 18.25 24.51
CA SER A 268 -12.57 17.79 23.35
C SER A 268 -13.58 18.81 22.83
N THR A 269 -14.00 19.77 23.66
CA THR A 269 -14.92 20.86 23.29
C THR A 269 -14.20 22.21 23.13
N SER A 270 -12.87 22.20 23.24
CA SER A 270 -12.05 23.40 23.12
C SER A 270 -11.67 23.72 21.66
N PRO A 271 -11.13 24.92 21.37
CA PRO A 271 -10.52 25.22 20.07
C PRO A 271 -9.36 24.30 19.67
N TYR A 272 -8.86 23.47 20.60
CA TYR A 272 -7.74 22.55 20.42
C TYR A 272 -8.18 21.09 20.24
N ALA A 273 -9.47 20.83 20.06
CA ALA A 273 -10.01 19.48 19.84
C ALA A 273 -9.38 18.75 18.64
N THR A 274 -8.82 19.50 17.68
CA THR A 274 -8.09 18.93 16.53
C THR A 274 -6.89 18.09 16.94
N PHE A 275 -6.24 18.36 18.08
CA PHE A 275 -5.13 17.54 18.61
C PHE A 275 -5.59 16.16 19.14
N LEU A 276 -6.89 15.95 19.28
CA LEU A 276 -7.48 14.67 19.68
C LEU A 276 -8.01 13.87 18.50
N ASN A 277 -7.83 14.35 17.26
CA ASN A 277 -8.32 13.66 16.08
C ASN A 277 -7.62 12.29 15.94
N PRO A 278 -8.37 11.17 15.87
CA PRO A 278 -7.80 9.85 15.66
C PRO A 278 -6.93 9.73 14.40
N ASN A 279 -7.20 10.54 13.36
CA ASN A 279 -6.43 10.56 12.11
C ASN A 279 -4.96 10.92 12.30
N ILE A 280 -4.58 11.57 13.41
CA ILE A 280 -3.18 11.90 13.70
C ILE A 280 -2.31 10.63 13.76
N TRP A 281 -2.86 9.50 14.23
CA TRP A 281 -2.12 8.24 14.24
C TRP A 281 -1.80 7.74 12.83
N MET A 282 -2.73 7.92 11.88
CA MET A 282 -2.49 7.58 10.47
C MET A 282 -1.44 8.51 9.86
N GLU A 283 -1.55 9.82 10.09
CA GLU A 283 -0.55 10.80 9.62
C GLU A 283 0.86 10.48 10.15
N VAL A 284 0.96 10.05 11.43
CA VAL A 284 2.24 9.62 12.01
C VAL A 284 2.77 8.37 11.33
N CYS A 285 1.91 7.38 11.06
CA CYS A 285 2.32 6.18 10.34
C CYS A 285 2.82 6.51 8.93
N ASP A 286 2.15 7.43 8.22
CA ASP A 286 2.55 7.85 6.88
C ASP A 286 3.92 8.54 6.89
N VAL A 287 4.18 9.40 7.87
CA VAL A 287 5.51 10.04 8.04
C VAL A 287 6.57 9.02 8.40
N ILE A 288 6.28 8.05 9.28
CA ILE A 288 7.21 6.95 9.63
C ILE A 288 7.57 6.14 8.37
N VAL A 289 6.57 5.76 7.56
CA VAL A 289 6.81 5.03 6.30
C VAL A 289 7.66 5.86 5.35
N SER A 290 7.34 7.15 5.18
CA SER A 290 8.06 8.04 4.29
C SER A 290 9.52 8.19 4.69
N ASP A 291 9.79 8.44 5.97
CA ASP A 291 11.14 8.58 6.48
C ASP A 291 11.91 7.26 6.42
N ALA A 292 11.31 6.14 6.86
CA ALA A 292 11.96 4.84 6.82
C ALA A 292 12.30 4.42 5.38
N CYS A 293 11.39 4.61 4.42
CA CYS A 293 11.67 4.33 3.00
C CYS A 293 12.84 5.16 2.50
N ALA A 294 12.87 6.45 2.82
CA ALA A 294 13.96 7.30 2.40
C ALA A 294 15.31 6.93 3.04
N LEU A 295 15.33 6.50 4.31
CA LEU A 295 16.54 6.00 4.96
C LEU A 295 17.03 4.68 4.35
N MET A 296 16.11 3.84 3.87
CA MET A 296 16.43 2.63 3.11
C MET A 296 16.86 2.91 1.66
N GLY A 297 16.79 4.16 1.18
CA GLY A 297 17.04 4.49 -0.23
C GLY A 297 15.94 4.03 -1.18
N LEU A 298 14.74 3.80 -0.65
CA LEU A 298 13.59 3.27 -1.38
C LEU A 298 12.53 4.36 -1.65
N PRO A 299 11.74 4.22 -2.73
CA PRO A 299 10.57 5.08 -2.92
C PRO A 299 9.57 4.88 -1.78
N CYS A 300 8.86 5.96 -1.42
CA CYS A 300 7.84 5.92 -0.35
C CYS A 300 6.70 4.95 -0.71
N GLU A 301 6.26 5.00 -1.98
CA GLU A 301 5.26 4.08 -2.51
C GLU A 301 5.94 2.83 -3.10
N SER A 302 5.26 1.68 -3.01
CA SER A 302 5.74 0.44 -3.64
C SER A 302 5.69 0.56 -5.16
N SER A 303 6.82 0.30 -5.82
CA SER A 303 6.92 0.25 -7.28
C SER A 303 5.93 -0.74 -7.90
N LEU A 304 5.67 -1.87 -7.23
CA LEU A 304 4.66 -2.83 -7.66
C LEU A 304 3.26 -2.21 -7.61
N ALA A 305 2.93 -1.56 -6.49
CA ALA A 305 1.61 -0.97 -6.29
C ALA A 305 1.35 0.17 -7.28
N ILE A 306 2.33 1.05 -7.49
CA ILE A 306 2.25 2.11 -8.50
C ILE A 306 2.03 1.51 -9.88
N SER A 307 2.85 0.54 -10.29
CA SER A 307 2.80 -0.06 -11.63
C SER A 307 1.48 -0.79 -11.86
N LEU A 308 1.01 -1.56 -10.88
CA LEU A 308 -0.26 -2.27 -10.95
C LEU A 308 -1.42 -1.29 -11.05
N ASN A 309 -1.44 -0.25 -10.21
CA ASN A 309 -2.51 0.75 -10.24
C ASN A 309 -2.53 1.52 -11.57
N ALA A 310 -1.36 1.91 -12.09
CA ALA A 310 -1.26 2.53 -13.41
C ALA A 310 -1.76 1.59 -14.51
N GLY A 311 -1.38 0.31 -14.45
CA GLY A 311 -1.85 -0.74 -15.35
C GLY A 311 -3.37 -0.92 -15.29
N CYS A 312 -3.96 -0.95 -14.10
CA CYS A 312 -5.41 -1.05 -13.92
C CYS A 312 -6.15 0.16 -14.50
N LEU A 313 -5.62 1.39 -14.32
CA LEU A 313 -6.18 2.59 -14.93
C LEU A 313 -6.12 2.54 -16.47
N ALA A 314 -5.01 2.04 -17.01
CA ALA A 314 -4.82 1.90 -18.45
C ALA A 314 -5.65 0.75 -19.05
N ALA A 315 -5.89 -0.32 -18.29
CA ALA A 315 -6.45 -1.58 -18.77
C ALA A 315 -7.78 -1.38 -19.49
N THR A 316 -8.69 -0.57 -18.94
CA THR A 316 -10.01 -0.35 -19.55
C THR A 316 -9.88 0.24 -20.95
N SER A 317 -9.09 1.31 -21.12
CA SER A 317 -8.88 1.96 -22.41
C SER A 317 -8.20 1.03 -23.43
N LEU A 318 -7.24 0.22 -22.96
CA LEU A 318 -6.51 -0.73 -23.78
C LEU A 318 -7.39 -1.91 -24.23
N LEU A 319 -8.22 -2.46 -23.33
CA LEU A 319 -9.20 -3.52 -23.65
C LEU A 319 -10.28 -3.02 -24.61
N MET A 320 -10.75 -1.79 -24.42
CA MET A 320 -11.68 -1.14 -25.34
C MET A 320 -11.10 -1.01 -26.74
N LEU A 321 -9.88 -0.50 -26.86
CA LEU A 321 -9.18 -0.40 -28.15
C LEU A 321 -9.06 -1.76 -28.81
N LYS A 322 -8.70 -2.79 -28.04
CA LYS A 322 -8.61 -4.16 -28.56
C LYS A 322 -9.93 -4.72 -29.07
N SER A 323 -11.05 -4.43 -28.41
CA SER A 323 -12.35 -4.86 -28.94
C SER A 323 -12.63 -4.32 -30.35
N GLN A 324 -11.94 -3.24 -30.73
CA GLN A 324 -11.95 -2.63 -32.07
C GLN A 324 -10.79 -3.10 -32.97
N LEU A 325 -9.75 -3.77 -32.45
CA LEU A 325 -8.61 -4.33 -33.18
C LEU A 325 -8.91 -5.59 -34.01
N LYS A 326 -10.18 -5.91 -34.30
CA LYS A 326 -10.56 -6.99 -35.25
C LYS A 326 -10.10 -6.72 -36.69
N TYR A 327 -9.44 -5.59 -36.95
CA TYR A 327 -8.91 -5.21 -38.23
C TYR A 327 -7.39 -5.43 -38.31
N PRO A 328 -6.88 -6.22 -39.27
CA PRO A 328 -5.47 -6.63 -39.37
C PRO A 328 -4.44 -5.48 -39.39
N HIS A 329 -4.83 -4.30 -39.86
CA HIS A 329 -3.95 -3.14 -40.02
C HIS A 329 -3.61 -2.41 -38.70
N LEU A 330 -4.30 -2.73 -37.59
CA LEU A 330 -4.01 -2.13 -36.29
C LEU A 330 -3.10 -3.02 -35.42
N HIS A 331 -2.80 -4.26 -35.85
CA HIS A 331 -1.91 -5.17 -35.14
C HIS A 331 -0.45 -4.67 -35.11
N ASP A 332 -0.01 -4.01 -36.20
CA ASP A 332 1.33 -3.43 -36.30
C ASP A 332 1.55 -2.26 -35.33
N VAL A 333 0.49 -1.49 -35.04
CA VAL A 333 0.53 -0.35 -34.09
C VAL A 333 0.73 -0.85 -32.65
N TRP A 334 0.24 -2.03 -32.32
CA TRP A 334 0.39 -2.63 -30.99
C TRP A 334 1.76 -3.28 -30.77
N SER A 335 2.38 -3.80 -31.83
CA SER A 335 3.53 -4.71 -31.72
C SER A 335 4.88 -3.99 -31.84
N ASN A 336 4.97 -2.91 -32.63
CA ASN A 336 6.25 -2.35 -33.07
C ASN A 336 6.64 -1.00 -32.44
N ALA A 337 5.87 -0.48 -31.48
CA ALA A 337 6.15 0.82 -30.85
C ALA A 337 6.72 0.67 -29.42
N ASP A 338 7.65 1.56 -29.06
CA ASP A 338 8.08 1.83 -27.67
C ASP A 338 7.05 2.67 -26.88
N GLU A 339 5.91 2.97 -27.51
CA GLU A 339 4.83 3.80 -26.98
C GLU A 339 3.48 3.08 -27.09
N LEU A 340 2.53 3.47 -26.25
CA LEU A 340 1.16 2.96 -26.30
C LEU A 340 0.42 3.55 -27.53
N PRO A 341 -0.51 2.79 -28.14
CA PRO A 341 -1.27 3.25 -29.31
C PRO A 341 -2.22 4.42 -29.02
N ILE A 342 -2.51 4.65 -27.73
CA ILE A 342 -3.34 5.74 -27.24
C ILE A 342 -2.68 6.42 -26.06
N GLU A 343 -2.90 7.73 -25.93
CA GLU A 343 -2.54 8.48 -24.75
C GLU A 343 -3.48 8.10 -23.59
N ILE A 344 -2.90 7.79 -22.45
CA ILE A 344 -3.63 7.44 -21.23
C ILE A 344 -3.21 8.43 -20.15
N ASP A 345 -4.13 9.32 -19.76
CA ASP A 345 -3.88 10.24 -18.65
C ASP A 345 -4.00 9.49 -17.32
N LEU A 346 -2.85 9.16 -16.73
CA LEU A 346 -2.77 8.56 -15.41
C LEU A 346 -2.99 9.59 -14.28
N GLY A 347 -2.91 10.88 -14.60
CA GLY A 347 -3.02 11.98 -13.65
C GLY A 347 -1.71 12.34 -12.93
N PRO A 348 -1.73 13.40 -12.10
CA PRO A 348 -0.51 13.99 -11.53
C PRO A 348 0.31 13.06 -10.61
N LYS A 349 -0.34 12.12 -9.92
CA LYS A 349 0.31 11.23 -8.95
C LYS A 349 1.29 10.22 -9.56
N TYR A 350 1.24 10.00 -10.89
CA TYR A 350 2.18 9.12 -11.61
C TYR A 350 3.29 9.89 -12.35
N ARG A 351 3.42 11.19 -12.10
CA ARG A 351 4.43 12.04 -12.75
C ARG A 351 5.69 12.08 -11.88
N PHE A 352 6.53 11.07 -12.01
CA PHE A 352 7.75 10.92 -11.20
C PHE A 352 8.97 11.66 -11.76
N HIS A 353 9.00 11.90 -13.07
CA HIS A 353 10.16 12.48 -13.75
C HIS A 353 9.72 13.64 -14.64
N SER A 354 10.54 14.68 -14.66
CA SER A 354 10.44 15.75 -15.65
C SER A 354 10.68 15.17 -17.05
N ALA A 355 9.71 15.33 -17.95
CA ALA A 355 9.86 14.96 -19.35
C ALA A 355 9.96 16.23 -20.20
N PHE A 356 10.94 16.27 -21.10
CA PHE A 356 11.05 17.33 -22.09
C PHE A 356 10.62 16.81 -23.46
N ALA A 357 9.63 17.46 -24.06
CA ALA A 357 9.23 17.24 -25.45
C ALA A 357 9.82 18.36 -26.31
N CYS A 358 10.63 18.00 -27.30
CA CYS A 358 11.26 18.97 -28.19
C CYS A 358 10.23 19.57 -29.13
N PRO A 359 9.98 20.89 -29.12
CA PRO A 359 8.91 21.44 -29.96
C PRO A 359 9.27 21.51 -31.47
N VAL A 360 10.56 21.41 -31.80
CA VAL A 360 11.04 21.33 -33.20
C VAL A 360 10.86 19.92 -33.75
N MET A 361 11.29 18.90 -33.00
CA MET A 361 11.21 17.50 -33.42
C MET A 361 9.85 16.87 -33.13
N ARG A 362 9.05 17.52 -32.27
CA ARG A 362 7.75 17.04 -31.77
C ARG A 362 7.83 15.63 -31.17
N SER A 363 8.98 15.33 -30.56
CA SER A 363 9.27 14.04 -29.93
C SER A 363 9.81 14.26 -28.51
N ARG A 364 9.57 13.27 -27.64
CA ARG A 364 10.13 13.24 -26.29
C ARG A 364 11.66 13.06 -26.36
N SER A 365 12.39 13.79 -25.53
CA SER A 365 13.83 13.62 -25.40
C SER A 365 14.18 12.36 -24.59
N THR A 366 15.31 11.75 -24.95
CA THR A 366 15.84 10.51 -24.38
C THR A 366 17.29 10.73 -23.96
N GLU A 367 17.92 9.76 -23.29
CA GLU A 367 19.35 9.84 -22.95
C GLU A 367 20.23 9.97 -24.21
N ALA A 368 19.84 9.34 -25.33
CA ALA A 368 20.53 9.47 -26.61
C ALA A 368 20.26 10.82 -27.31
N ASN A 369 19.08 11.40 -27.08
CA ASN A 369 18.64 12.67 -27.65
C ASN A 369 18.22 13.65 -26.54
N PRO A 370 19.17 14.13 -25.71
CA PRO A 370 18.85 14.90 -24.53
C PRO A 370 18.41 16.33 -24.89
N PRO A 371 17.72 17.01 -23.97
CA PRO A 371 17.41 18.42 -24.08
C PRO A 371 18.69 19.26 -24.00
N MET A 372 18.87 20.16 -24.97
CA MET A 372 20.00 21.07 -25.08
C MET A 372 19.52 22.51 -24.90
N ARG A 373 20.14 23.24 -23.98
CA ARG A 373 19.95 24.67 -23.78
C ARG A 373 20.84 25.46 -24.72
N LEU A 374 20.22 26.33 -25.52
CA LEU A 374 20.90 27.29 -26.39
C LEU A 374 21.49 28.47 -25.60
N SER A 375 22.36 29.25 -26.26
CA SER A 375 22.99 30.44 -25.66
C SER A 375 21.96 31.47 -25.14
N CYS A 376 20.79 31.55 -25.79
CA CYS A 376 19.68 32.41 -25.39
C CYS A 376 18.82 31.87 -24.22
N GLY A 377 19.08 30.65 -23.75
CA GLY A 377 18.33 30.01 -22.66
C GLY A 377 17.16 29.12 -23.09
N HIS A 378 16.70 29.18 -24.35
CA HIS A 378 15.70 28.24 -24.86
C HIS A 378 16.26 26.82 -24.99
N ALA A 379 15.40 25.82 -24.82
CA ALA A 379 15.76 24.40 -24.93
C ALA A 379 15.14 23.73 -26.17
N ILE A 380 15.91 22.89 -26.83
CA ILE A 380 15.51 21.99 -27.94
C ILE A 380 16.30 20.68 -27.83
N SER A 381 15.90 19.59 -28.49
CA SER A 381 16.66 18.34 -28.41
C SER A 381 18.01 18.40 -29.16
N LYS A 382 18.95 17.53 -28.79
CA LYS A 382 20.26 17.38 -29.44
C LYS A 382 20.16 17.13 -30.95
N GLU A 383 19.21 16.32 -31.38
CA GLU A 383 18.92 16.12 -32.80
C GLU A 383 18.43 17.40 -33.48
N ALA A 384 17.60 18.21 -32.81
CA ALA A 384 17.15 19.49 -33.35
C ALA A 384 18.32 20.47 -33.49
N VAL A 385 19.24 20.50 -32.50
CA VAL A 385 20.50 21.27 -32.59
C VAL A 385 21.28 20.84 -33.82
N ASN A 386 21.50 19.55 -34.00
CA ASN A 386 22.26 19.00 -35.12
C ASN A 386 21.60 19.28 -36.49
N LYS A 387 20.27 19.25 -36.57
CA LYS A 387 19.53 19.57 -37.81
C LYS A 387 19.52 21.05 -38.14
N LEU A 388 19.48 21.93 -37.14
CA LEU A 388 19.43 23.39 -37.34
C LEU A 388 20.82 24.02 -37.47
N LEU A 389 21.88 23.31 -37.11
CA LEU A 389 23.27 23.71 -37.32
C LEU A 389 23.60 23.79 -38.80
N THR A 390 23.80 25.01 -39.30
CA THR A 390 24.28 25.27 -40.65
C THR A 390 25.71 25.82 -40.57
N GLY A 391 26.70 24.96 -40.81
CA GLY A 391 28.12 25.31 -40.60
C GLY A 391 28.48 25.36 -39.11
N SER A 392 28.83 26.55 -38.61
CA SER A 392 29.30 26.77 -37.22
C SER A 392 28.28 27.47 -36.31
N LYS A 393 27.10 27.82 -36.82
CA LYS A 393 26.06 28.56 -36.11
C LYS A 393 24.67 28.01 -36.41
N MET A 394 23.74 28.26 -35.50
CA MET A 394 22.31 28.00 -35.67
C MET A 394 21.47 29.15 -35.13
N LYS A 395 20.27 29.35 -35.70
CA LYS A 395 19.30 30.31 -35.18
C LYS A 395 18.33 29.62 -34.23
N CYS A 396 18.00 30.27 -33.12
CA CYS A 396 16.99 29.78 -32.22
C CYS A 396 15.60 29.80 -32.89
N PRO A 397 14.78 28.74 -32.78
CA PRO A 397 13.42 28.72 -33.34
C PRO A 397 12.45 29.71 -32.67
N TYR A 398 12.74 30.12 -31.43
CA TYR A 398 11.84 30.96 -30.61
C TYR A 398 12.26 32.42 -30.54
N CYS A 399 13.48 32.75 -30.97
CA CYS A 399 14.01 34.11 -30.84
C CYS A 399 15.11 34.39 -31.88
N PRO A 400 15.45 35.67 -32.14
CA PRO A 400 16.41 36.02 -33.19
C PRO A 400 17.88 35.74 -32.84
N GLN A 401 18.17 35.23 -31.64
CA GLN A 401 19.54 34.97 -31.19
C GLN A 401 20.17 33.76 -31.92
N GLU A 402 21.46 33.89 -32.22
CA GLU A 402 22.28 32.82 -32.80
C GLU A 402 23.08 32.11 -31.71
N THR A 403 23.22 30.79 -31.86
CA THR A 403 24.03 29.93 -30.99
C THR A 403 25.13 29.29 -31.82
N ARG A 404 26.37 29.33 -31.34
CA ARG A 404 27.52 28.66 -31.99
C ARG A 404 27.52 27.17 -31.66
N ARG A 405 28.21 26.35 -32.47
CA ARG A 405 28.25 24.88 -32.31
C ARG A 405 28.61 24.40 -30.89
N ASP A 406 29.49 25.11 -30.19
CA ASP A 406 30.06 24.66 -28.90
C ASP A 406 29.35 25.27 -27.67
N GLU A 407 28.33 26.11 -27.90
CA GLU A 407 27.58 26.79 -26.84
C GLU A 407 26.37 26.01 -26.27
N PRO A 408 25.70 25.09 -27.00
CA PRO A 408 24.61 24.30 -26.46
C PRO A 408 25.11 23.43 -25.30
N MET A 409 24.44 23.54 -24.16
CA MET A 409 24.72 22.71 -22.99
C MET A 409 23.57 21.76 -22.74
N GLU A 410 23.90 20.52 -22.40
CA GLU A 410 22.92 19.53 -22.01
C GLU A 410 22.21 19.95 -20.72
N LEU A 411 20.89 19.75 -20.67
CA LEU A 411 20.08 19.98 -19.48
C LEU A 411 19.84 18.66 -18.77
N HIS A 412 20.17 18.62 -17.47
CA HIS A 412 19.80 17.54 -16.56
C HIS A 412 18.69 18.06 -15.65
N PHE A 413 17.59 17.32 -15.55
CA PHE A 413 16.39 17.67 -14.77
C PHE A 413 16.26 16.82 -13.51
#